data_AF-A0A355GHG8-F1
#
_entry.id   AF-A0A355GHG8-F1
#
_cell.length_a   1.000
_cell.length_b   1.000
_cell.length_c   1.000
_cell.angle_alpha   90.00
_cell.angle_beta   90.00
_cell.angle_gamma   90.00
#
_symmetry.space_group_name_H-M   'P 1'
#
loop_
_entity.id
_entity.type
_entity.pdbx_description
1 polymer ?
#
loop_
_entity_poly.entity_id
_entity_poly.type
_entity_poly.pdbx_seq_one_letter_code
_entity_poly.pdbx_strand_id
1 'polypeptide(L)'
;MKNTNPDTWQIPPDWHQDFEPEVSLELQTLREFAQAALKISSDMSAHLSPFEPGYLKVDLFHKQARLAEVYAKVEESGFVFSLYISIEDESEEEYHFRTVAEGVSILKNVLSSS
;
A
#
# COMPACT_ATOMS: atom_id res chain seq x y z
N MET A 1 -13.09 6.27 11.26
CA MET A 1 -13.68 5.68 10.03
C MET A 1 -12.54 4.99 9.28
N LYS A 2 -12.65 3.69 8.96
CA LYS A 2 -11.69 3.04 8.07
C LYS A 2 -11.95 3.60 6.67
N ASN A 3 -11.02 4.37 6.11
CA ASN A 3 -11.20 4.97 4.78
C ASN A 3 -10.90 3.87 3.75
N THR A 4 -11.95 3.27 3.17
CA THR A 4 -11.83 2.07 2.32
C THR A 4 -11.76 2.37 0.83
N ASN A 5 -12.07 3.61 0.42
CA ASN A 5 -12.05 4.01 -0.99
C ASN A 5 -10.78 4.84 -1.28
N PRO A 6 -9.83 4.32 -2.08
CA PRO A 6 -8.61 5.03 -2.44
C PRO A 6 -8.84 6.44 -3.02
N ASP A 7 -9.91 6.63 -3.80
CA ASP A 7 -10.23 7.92 -4.43
C ASP A 7 -10.46 9.03 -3.41
N THR A 8 -10.94 8.68 -2.22
CA THR A 8 -11.33 9.62 -1.18
C THR A 8 -10.29 9.76 -0.09
N TRP A 9 -9.06 9.26 -0.28
CA TRP A 9 -8.09 9.12 0.81
C TRP A 9 -7.69 10.40 1.55
N GLN A 10 -6.69 11.19 1.18
CA GLN A 10 -6.25 12.39 1.94
C GLN A 10 -5.27 12.07 3.08
N ILE A 11 -4.27 12.93 3.16
CA ILE A 11 -3.29 13.02 4.23
C ILE A 11 -4.06 13.32 5.53
N PRO A 12 -3.89 12.53 6.60
CA PRO A 12 -4.48 12.87 7.90
C PRO A 12 -4.06 14.28 8.33
N PRO A 13 -4.96 15.12 8.89
CA PRO A 13 -4.66 16.52 9.20
C PRO A 13 -3.43 16.73 10.08
N ASP A 14 -3.16 15.79 11.00
CA ASP A 14 -2.05 15.85 11.96
C ASP A 14 -0.77 15.15 11.46
N TRP A 15 -0.71 14.77 10.17
CA TRP A 15 0.39 13.98 9.61
C TRP A 15 1.31 14.84 8.74
N HIS A 16 2.52 15.10 9.26
CA HIS A 16 3.73 15.59 8.56
C HIS A 16 3.52 16.54 7.37
N GLN A 17 2.71 17.60 7.55
CA GLN A 17 2.50 18.60 6.50
C GLN A 17 3.77 19.38 6.12
N ASP A 18 4.79 19.33 6.97
CA ASP A 18 6.09 19.98 6.72
C ASP A 18 6.95 19.26 5.67
N PHE A 19 6.53 18.05 5.24
CA PHE A 19 7.23 17.19 4.28
C PHE A 19 6.57 17.23 2.90
N GLU A 20 5.91 18.35 2.58
CA GLU A 20 5.44 18.61 1.23
C GLU A 20 6.62 19.02 0.32
N PRO A 21 6.68 18.55 -0.93
CA PRO A 21 5.62 17.82 -1.66
C PRO A 21 5.62 16.29 -1.52
N GLU A 22 6.58 15.71 -0.81
CA GLU A 22 6.84 14.26 -0.77
C GLU A 22 5.63 13.46 -0.26
N VAL A 23 5.00 13.91 0.83
CA VAL A 23 3.84 13.22 1.42
C VAL A 23 2.62 13.16 0.48
N SER A 24 2.40 14.21 -0.30
CA SER A 24 1.34 14.24 -1.33
C SER A 24 1.62 13.27 -2.47
N LEU A 25 2.89 13.18 -2.87
CA LEU A 25 3.39 12.28 -3.90
C LEU A 25 3.30 10.81 -3.48
N GLU A 26 3.67 10.50 -2.23
CA GLU A 26 3.54 9.17 -1.64
C GLU A 26 2.08 8.73 -1.55
N LEU A 27 1.19 9.60 -1.04
CA LEU A 27 -0.24 9.30 -0.99
C LEU A 27 -0.82 9.02 -2.38
N GLN A 28 -0.49 9.86 -3.37
CA GLN A 28 -0.99 9.67 -4.73
C GLN A 28 -0.56 8.32 -5.30
N THR A 29 0.70 7.96 -5.09
CA THR A 29 1.28 6.69 -5.52
C THR A 29 0.63 5.49 -4.80
N LEU A 30 0.36 5.61 -3.50
CA LEU A 30 -0.36 4.59 -2.73
C LEU A 30 -1.81 4.41 -3.17
N ARG A 31 -2.49 5.49 -3.58
CA ARG A 31 -3.85 5.41 -4.16
C ARG A 31 -3.83 4.61 -5.46
N GLU A 32 -2.90 4.92 -6.36
CA GLU A 32 -2.76 4.21 -7.64
C GLU A 32 -2.49 2.72 -7.43
N PHE A 33 -1.62 2.39 -6.48
CA PHE A 33 -1.37 1.01 -6.09
C PHE A 33 -2.61 0.31 -5.57
N ALA A 34 -3.31 0.92 -4.59
CA ALA A 34 -4.51 0.35 -4.00
C ALA A 34 -5.61 0.13 -5.05
N GLN A 35 -5.86 1.10 -5.91
CA GLN A 35 -6.81 0.97 -7.02
C GLN A 35 -6.46 -0.20 -7.95
N ALA A 36 -5.18 -0.38 -8.26
CA ALA A 36 -4.73 -1.48 -9.10
C ALA A 36 -4.87 -2.83 -8.40
N ALA A 37 -4.58 -2.91 -7.10
CA ALA A 37 -4.76 -4.10 -6.29
C ALA A 37 -6.25 -4.50 -6.16
N LEU A 38 -7.14 -3.54 -5.95
CA LEU A 38 -8.60 -3.78 -5.86
C LEU A 38 -9.19 -4.33 -7.17
N LYS A 39 -8.55 -4.12 -8.31
CA LYS A 39 -8.97 -4.70 -9.61
C LYS A 39 -8.57 -6.16 -9.78
N ILE A 40 -7.75 -6.73 -8.88
CA ILE A 40 -7.31 -8.12 -8.97
C ILE A 40 -8.47 -9.09 -8.66
N SER A 41 -9.28 -8.80 -7.64
CA SER A 41 -10.40 -9.64 -7.20
C SER A 41 -11.47 -8.80 -6.52
N SER A 42 -12.75 -9.18 -6.67
CA SER A 42 -13.88 -8.52 -5.98
C SER A 42 -13.87 -8.68 -4.47
N ASP A 43 -13.13 -9.67 -3.95
CA ASP A 43 -12.99 -9.93 -2.51
C ASP A 43 -11.84 -9.13 -1.87
N MET A 44 -11.18 -8.27 -2.67
CA MET A 44 -10.11 -7.39 -2.18
C MET A 44 -10.69 -6.15 -1.50
N SER A 45 -10.04 -5.72 -0.43
CA SER A 45 -10.26 -4.41 0.17
C SER A 45 -8.94 -3.78 0.60
N ALA A 46 -8.90 -2.46 0.71
CA ALA A 46 -7.70 -1.70 1.03
C ALA A 46 -8.01 -0.66 2.10
N HIS A 47 -7.11 -0.47 3.06
CA HIS A 47 -7.22 0.54 4.11
C HIS A 47 -5.96 1.38 4.17
N LEU A 48 -6.12 2.70 4.10
CA LEU A 48 -5.03 3.63 4.40
C LEU A 48 -4.92 3.79 5.93
N SER A 49 -3.72 3.63 6.46
CA SER A 49 -3.43 3.81 7.88
C SER A 49 -2.04 4.46 8.08
N PRO A 50 -1.85 5.23 9.16
CA PRO A 50 -0.49 5.60 9.60
C PRO A 50 0.22 4.37 10.16
N PHE A 51 1.51 4.22 9.88
CA PHE A 51 2.32 3.08 10.35
C PHE A 51 3.41 3.50 11.33
N GLU A 52 4.08 4.61 11.05
CA GLU A 52 5.16 5.18 11.85
C GLU A 52 5.08 6.72 11.79
N PRO A 53 5.76 7.45 12.69
CA PRO A 53 5.86 8.90 12.58
C PRO A 53 6.39 9.29 11.19
N GLY A 54 5.51 9.84 10.36
CA GLY A 54 5.86 10.29 9.01
C GLY A 54 5.64 9.28 7.89
N TYR A 55 4.99 8.13 8.15
CA TYR A 55 4.71 7.15 7.10
C TYR A 55 3.23 6.74 7.02
N LEU A 56 2.71 6.72 5.79
CA LEU A 56 1.42 6.12 5.44
C LEU A 56 1.65 4.74 4.83
N LYS A 57 0.76 3.82 5.15
CA LYS A 57 0.69 2.50 4.55
C LYS A 57 -0.71 2.19 4.05
N VAL A 58 -0.77 1.24 3.12
CA VAL A 58 -2.00 0.60 2.68
C VAL A 58 -1.98 -0.85 3.13
N ASP A 59 -2.92 -1.20 4.00
CA ASP A 59 -3.22 -2.59 4.35
C ASP A 59 -4.17 -3.17 3.30
N LEU A 60 -3.78 -4.28 2.68
CA LEU A 60 -4.59 -5.03 1.72
C LEU A 60 -5.17 -6.28 2.38
N PHE A 61 -6.44 -6.54 2.10
CA PHE A 61 -7.17 -7.69 2.62
C PHE A 61 -7.81 -8.46 1.47
N HIS A 62 -7.79 -9.78 1.56
CA HIS A 62 -8.52 -10.68 0.67
C HIS A 62 -9.45 -11.56 1.51
N LYS A 63 -10.75 -11.58 1.19
CA LYS A 63 -11.76 -12.34 1.96
C LYS A 63 -11.72 -12.03 3.47
N GLN A 64 -11.50 -10.75 3.81
CA GLN A 64 -11.38 -10.22 5.18
C GLN A 64 -10.11 -10.64 5.94
N ALA A 65 -9.25 -11.49 5.39
CA ALA A 65 -7.93 -11.78 5.95
C ALA A 65 -6.93 -10.72 5.47
N ARG A 66 -6.03 -10.28 6.36
CA ARG A 66 -4.94 -9.37 5.99
C ARG A 66 -3.98 -10.13 5.10
N LEU A 67 -3.80 -9.64 3.88
CA LEU A 67 -2.98 -10.28 2.86
C LEU A 67 -1.59 -9.65 2.82
N ALA A 68 -1.56 -8.32 2.82
CA ALA A 68 -0.35 -7.57 2.58
C ALA A 68 -0.41 -6.16 3.16
N GLU A 69 0.74 -5.52 3.22
CA GLU A 69 0.96 -4.14 3.63
C GLU A 69 1.92 -3.52 2.64
N VAL A 70 1.62 -2.32 2.16
CA VAL A 70 2.52 -1.58 1.28
C VAL A 70 2.68 -0.15 1.79
N TYR A 71 3.91 0.34 1.77
CA TYR A 71 4.19 1.78 1.85
C TYR A 71 5.09 2.20 0.69
N ALA A 72 5.12 3.50 0.43
CA ALA A 72 5.93 4.10 -0.60
C ALA A 72 6.77 5.21 0.02
N LYS A 73 7.99 5.36 -0.47
CA LYS A 73 8.89 6.47 -0.12
C LYS A 73 9.43 7.13 -1.38
N VAL A 74 9.64 8.44 -1.32
CA VAL A 74 10.40 9.16 -2.35
C VAL A 74 11.91 9.04 -2.04
N GLU A 75 12.69 8.52 -2.98
CA GLU A 75 14.15 8.54 -2.95
C GLU A 75 14.71 9.44 -4.05
N GLU A 76 16.02 9.74 -4.03
CA GLU A 76 16.71 10.52 -5.08
C GLU A 76 16.48 9.96 -6.51
N SER A 77 16.26 8.64 -6.60
CA SER A 77 16.04 7.90 -7.85
C SER A 77 14.56 7.72 -8.23
N GLY A 78 13.64 8.33 -7.47
CA GLY A 78 12.19 8.19 -7.63
C GLY A 78 11.56 7.35 -6.52
N PHE A 79 10.34 6.87 -6.74
CA PHE A 79 9.60 6.09 -5.74
C PHE A 79 10.19 4.69 -5.57
N VAL A 80 10.20 4.23 -4.32
CA VAL A 80 10.39 2.83 -3.95
C VAL A 80 9.23 2.40 -3.08
N PHE A 81 8.64 1.28 -3.44
CA PHE A 81 7.62 0.61 -2.65
C PHE A 81 8.26 -0.52 -1.85
N SER A 82 7.77 -0.72 -0.63
CA SER A 82 8.03 -1.91 0.17
C SER A 82 6.69 -2.60 0.41
N LEU A 83 6.58 -3.86 -0.01
CA LEU A 83 5.39 -4.70 0.14
C LEU A 83 5.73 -5.91 1.01
N TYR A 84 5.00 -6.05 2.09
CA TYR A 84 5.06 -7.19 3.00
C TYR A 84 3.86 -8.07 2.74
N ILE A 85 4.07 -9.37 2.60
CA ILE A 85 3.01 -10.38 2.40
C ILE A 85 3.11 -11.44 3.49
N SER A 86 2.04 -12.22 3.70
CA SER A 86 1.96 -13.20 4.80
C SER A 86 2.16 -12.56 6.16
N ILE A 87 1.58 -11.37 6.32
CA ILE A 87 1.70 -10.57 7.55
C ILE A 87 1.09 -11.32 8.71
N GLU A 88 1.80 -11.32 9.84
CA GLU A 88 1.45 -12.08 11.07
C GLU A 88 1.71 -13.60 10.98
N ASP A 89 2.47 -14.06 9.98
CA ASP A 89 2.99 -15.44 9.85
C ASP A 89 4.54 -15.44 9.93
N GLU A 90 5.13 -16.60 10.26
CA GLU A 90 6.60 -16.81 10.24
C GLU A 90 7.18 -16.74 8.81
N SER A 91 6.33 -16.84 7.80
CA SER A 91 6.64 -16.76 6.38
C SER A 91 6.47 -15.34 5.79
N GLU A 92 6.57 -14.29 6.61
CA GLU A 92 6.55 -12.91 6.13
C GLU A 92 7.66 -12.68 5.09
N GLU A 93 7.27 -12.19 3.93
CA GLU A 93 8.19 -11.87 2.83
C GLU A 93 8.10 -10.39 2.48
N GLU A 94 9.27 -9.78 2.27
CA GLU A 94 9.40 -8.37 1.90
C GLU A 94 9.85 -8.23 0.45
N TYR A 95 9.14 -7.39 -0.30
CA TYR A 95 9.40 -7.11 -1.70
C TYR A 95 9.63 -5.62 -1.92
N HIS A 96 10.69 -5.30 -2.65
CA HIS A 96 10.98 -3.94 -3.10
C HIS A 96 10.79 -3.81 -4.60
N PHE A 97 10.03 -2.79 -5.02
CA PHE A 97 9.77 -2.52 -6.43
C PHE A 97 9.60 -1.02 -6.69
N ARG A 98 9.58 -0.63 -7.97
CA ARG A 98 9.56 0.79 -8.38
C ARG A 98 8.30 1.17 -9.15
N THR A 99 7.51 0.19 -9.59
CA THR A 99 6.28 0.45 -10.35
C THR A 99 5.07 -0.26 -9.76
N VAL A 100 3.89 0.36 -9.89
CA VAL A 100 2.62 -0.26 -9.47
C VAL A 100 2.40 -1.61 -10.17
N ALA A 101 2.78 -1.74 -11.44
CA ALA A 101 2.62 -2.97 -12.21
C ALA A 101 3.43 -4.15 -11.63
N GLU A 102 4.65 -3.90 -11.15
CA GLU A 102 5.48 -4.92 -10.50
C GLU A 102 4.82 -5.43 -9.23
N GLY A 103 4.43 -4.54 -8.31
CA GLY A 103 3.81 -4.98 -7.06
C GLY A 103 2.44 -5.64 -7.24
N VAL A 104 1.64 -5.20 -8.22
CA VAL A 104 0.39 -5.91 -8.59
C VAL A 104 0.67 -7.32 -9.13
N SER A 105 1.78 -7.51 -9.84
CA SER A 105 2.16 -8.84 -10.34
C SER A 105 2.57 -9.76 -9.20
N ILE A 106 3.28 -9.24 -8.18
CA ILE A 106 3.59 -9.99 -6.95
C ILE A 106 2.31 -10.43 -6.26
N LEU A 107 1.36 -9.51 -6.02
CA LEU A 107 0.07 -9.82 -5.39
C LEU A 107 -0.72 -10.92 -6.13
N LYS A 108 -0.72 -10.88 -7.47
CA LYS A 108 -1.38 -11.91 -8.29
C LYS A 108 -0.76 -13.28 -8.10
N ASN A 109 0.57 -13.36 -8.00
CA ASN A 109 1.27 -14.62 -7.79
C ASN A 109 0.93 -15.22 -6.43
N VAL A 110 0.88 -14.39 -5.38
CA VAL A 110 0.48 -14.79 -4.02
C VAL A 110 -0.94 -15.37 -4.02
N LEU A 111 -1.90 -14.64 -4.60
CA LEU A 111 -3.29 -15.07 -4.68
C LEU A 111 -3.50 -16.33 -5.54
N SER A 112 -2.65 -16.56 -6.54
CA SER A 112 -2.70 -17.77 -7.38
C SER A 112 -2.10 -19.00 -6.70
N SER A 113 -1.32 -18.79 -5.64
CA SER A 113 -0.63 -19.84 -4.88
C SER A 113 -1.36 -20.20 -3.57
N SER A 114 -2.41 -19.44 -3.22
CA SER A 114 -3.29 -19.61 -2.06
C SER A 114 -4.54 -20.44 -2.39
#